data_AF-A0A8D4N1B0-F1
#
_entry.id   AF-A0A8D4N1B0-F1
#
_cell.length_a   1.000
_cell.length_b   1.000
_cell.length_c   1.000
_cell.angle_alpha   90.00
_cell.angle_beta   90.00
_cell.angle_gamma   90.00
#
_symmetry.space_group_name_H-M   'P 1'
#
loop_
_entity.id
_entity.type
_entity.pdbx_description
1 polymer ?
#
loop_
_entity_poly.entity_id
_entity_poly.type
_entity_poly.pdbx_seq_one_letter_code
_entity_poly.pdbx_strand_id
1 'polypeptide(L)'
;MAELKSAVSIETLIQKATDLELAGFWRRAATQWLTVIGHCLDDAESEQIARRREPCLLKSQGTPEERRREVRNRYRSQERYKNRY
;
A
#
# COMPACT_ATOMS: atom_id res chain seq x y z
N MET A 1 -9.25 -31.77 -14.84
CA MET A 1 -10.09 -30.66 -14.35
C MET A 1 -9.24 -29.77 -13.46
N ALA A 2 -8.38 -28.96 -14.08
CA ALA A 2 -7.58 -27.92 -13.45
C ALA A 2 -8.22 -26.60 -13.93
N GLU A 3 -8.48 -25.57 -13.13
CA GLU A 3 -7.67 -25.06 -12.04
C GLU A 3 -8.54 -24.44 -10.95
N LEU A 4 -8.31 -24.86 -9.71
CA LEU A 4 -8.62 -24.08 -8.52
C LEU A 4 -7.63 -22.91 -8.42
N LYS A 5 -7.74 -21.93 -9.32
CA LYS A 5 -7.07 -20.63 -9.12
C LYS A 5 -7.87 -19.87 -8.07
N SER A 6 -7.48 -20.04 -6.80
CA SER A 6 -7.76 -19.18 -5.64
C SER A 6 -8.65 -17.98 -5.99
N ALA A 7 -9.96 -18.15 -5.86
CA ALA A 7 -10.99 -17.22 -6.34
C ALA A 7 -11.10 -15.96 -5.46
N VAL A 8 -10.03 -15.18 -5.39
CA VAL A 8 -10.13 -13.78 -4.97
C VAL A 8 -10.44 -13.00 -6.24
N SER A 9 -11.73 -12.75 -6.49
CA SER A 9 -12.17 -11.97 -7.65
C SER A 9 -11.50 -10.61 -7.64
N ILE A 10 -11.06 -10.12 -8.80
CA ILE A 10 -10.38 -8.82 -8.96
C ILE A 10 -11.20 -7.68 -8.32
N GLU A 11 -12.53 -7.77 -8.42
CA GLU A 11 -13.49 -6.87 -7.77
C GLU A 11 -13.28 -6.77 -6.24
N THR A 12 -12.99 -7.87 -5.56
CA THR A 12 -12.72 -7.87 -4.11
C THR A 12 -11.41 -7.16 -3.78
N LEU A 13 -10.41 -7.25 -4.66
CA LEU A 13 -9.14 -6.53 -4.50
C LEU A 13 -9.34 -5.03 -4.71
N ILE A 14 -10.17 -4.64 -5.67
CA ILE A 14 -10.56 -3.25 -5.94
C ILE A 14 -11.31 -2.69 -4.72
N GLN A 15 -12.34 -3.38 -4.22
CA GLN A 15 -13.11 -2.94 -3.06
C GLN A 15 -12.21 -2.76 -1.82
N LYS A 16 -11.29 -3.71 -1.59
CA LYS A 16 -10.33 -3.61 -0.49
C LYS A 16 -9.37 -2.43 -0.66
N ALA A 17 -8.94 -2.14 -1.89
CA ALA A 17 -8.10 -0.98 -2.16
C ALA A 17 -8.86 0.32 -1.88
N THR A 18 -10.12 0.43 -2.31
CA THR A 18 -10.95 1.61 -2.06
C THR A 18 -11.26 1.82 -0.58
N ASP A 19 -11.55 0.76 0.17
CA ASP A 19 -11.74 0.84 1.63
C ASP A 19 -10.48 1.38 2.33
N LEU A 20 -9.29 0.93 1.89
CA LEU A 20 -8.03 1.42 2.42
C LEU A 20 -7.73 2.87 2.04
N GLU A 21 -8.15 3.31 0.84
CA GLU A 21 -8.08 4.72 0.42
C GLU A 21 -8.95 5.60 1.31
N LEU A 22 -10.21 5.20 1.54
CA LEU A 22 -11.16 5.93 2.39
C LEU A 22 -10.72 5.98 3.85
N ALA A 23 -10.15 4.88 4.35
CA ALA A 23 -9.60 4.81 5.70
C ALA A 23 -8.25 5.57 5.87
N GLY A 24 -7.69 6.15 4.80
CA GLY A 24 -6.44 6.89 4.85
C GLY A 24 -5.18 6.03 5.01
N PHE A 25 -5.27 4.71 4.80
CA PHE A 25 -4.14 3.79 4.85
C PHE A 25 -3.39 3.76 3.51
N TRP A 26 -2.83 4.90 3.11
CA TRP A 26 -2.26 5.13 1.78
C TRP A 26 -1.19 4.12 1.34
N ARG A 27 -0.29 3.69 2.25
CA ARG A 27 0.71 2.63 1.93
C ARG A 27 0.06 1.30 1.57
N ARG A 28 -0.95 0.90 2.36
CA ARG A 28 -1.65 -0.38 2.18
C ARG A 28 -2.51 -0.33 0.92
N ALA A 29 -3.21 0.79 0.70
CA ALA A 29 -3.97 1.03 -0.51
C ALA A 29 -3.07 0.93 -1.76
N ALA A 30 -1.90 1.60 -1.77
CA ALA A 30 -0.97 1.55 -2.90
C ALA A 30 -0.42 0.14 -3.20
N THR A 31 -0.23 -0.69 -2.17
CA THR A 31 0.20 -2.08 -2.32
C THR A 31 -0.93 -2.95 -2.87
N GLN A 32 -2.15 -2.72 -2.39
CA GLN A 32 -3.35 -3.43 -2.86
C GLN A 32 -3.63 -3.09 -4.34
N TRP A 33 -3.50 -1.83 -4.75
CA TRP A 33 -3.62 -1.42 -6.16
C TRP A 33 -2.59 -2.09 -7.07
N LEU A 34 -1.35 -2.27 -6.60
CA LEU A 34 -0.34 -3.02 -7.36
C LEU A 34 -0.72 -4.50 -7.53
N THR A 35 -1.40 -5.07 -6.55
CA THR A 35 -1.93 -6.45 -6.65
C THR A 35 -3.04 -6.52 -7.69
N VAL A 36 -3.97 -5.54 -7.70
CA VAL A 36 -5.03 -5.44 -8.73
C VAL A 36 -4.42 -5.36 -10.13
N ILE A 37 -3.41 -4.50 -10.35
CA ILE A 37 -2.71 -4.35 -11.64
C ILE A 37 -2.15 -5.69 -12.12
N GLY A 38 -1.53 -6.48 -11.22
CA GLY A 38 -0.98 -7.79 -11.59
C GLY A 38 -2.02 -8.84 -11.99
N HIS A 39 -3.31 -8.60 -11.71
CA HIS A 39 -4.41 -9.46 -12.14
C HIS A 39 -5.17 -8.92 -13.36
N CYS A 40 -5.00 -7.64 -13.72
CA CYS A 40 -5.56 -7.09 -14.95
C CYS A 40 -4.80 -7.62 -16.16
N LEU A 41 -5.55 -8.14 -17.15
CA LEU A 41 -5.00 -8.58 -18.44
C LEU A 41 -5.03 -7.48 -19.51
N ASP A 42 -5.72 -6.38 -19.22
CA ASP A 42 -5.91 -5.25 -20.11
C ASP A 42 -4.99 -4.09 -19.70
N ASP A 43 -4.14 -3.65 -20.62
CA ASP A 43 -3.18 -2.58 -20.39
C ASP A 43 -3.86 -1.24 -20.06
N ALA A 44 -5.02 -0.95 -20.65
CA ALA A 44 -5.74 0.31 -20.42
C ALA A 44 -6.31 0.39 -19.00
N GLU A 45 -6.91 -0.72 -18.53
CA GLU A 45 -7.39 -0.85 -17.14
C GLU A 45 -6.22 -0.77 -16.14
N SER A 46 -5.10 -1.41 -16.48
CA SER A 46 -3.88 -1.38 -15.67
C SER A 46 -3.33 0.05 -15.52
N GLU A 47 -3.36 0.84 -16.59
CA GLU A 47 -2.90 2.23 -16.59
C GLU A 47 -3.84 3.10 -15.74
N GLN A 48 -5.16 2.90 -15.85
CA GLN A 48 -6.12 3.64 -15.04
C GLN A 48 -5.91 3.38 -13.54
N ILE A 49 -5.67 2.12 -13.16
CA ILE A 49 -5.38 1.75 -11.78
C ILE A 49 -4.01 2.29 -11.34
N ALA A 50 -3.01 2.30 -12.22
CA ALA A 50 -1.69 2.88 -11.94
C ALA A 50 -1.78 4.39 -11.65
N ARG A 51 -2.57 5.14 -12.44
CA ARG A 51 -2.86 6.56 -12.19
C ARG A 51 -3.54 6.77 -10.84
N ARG A 52 -4.43 5.87 -10.42
CA ARG A 52 -5.11 5.92 -9.12
C ARG A 52 -4.18 5.59 -7.95
N ARG A 53 -3.19 4.72 -8.16
CA ARG A 53 -2.16 4.36 -7.18
C ARG A 53 -1.18 5.50 -6.89
N GLU A 54 -0.89 6.35 -7.88
CA GLU A 54 0.08 7.45 -7.76
C GLU A 54 -0.19 8.43 -6.59
N PRO A 55 -1.41 8.99 -6.41
CA PRO A 55 -1.71 9.85 -5.26
C PRO A 55 -1.64 9.09 -3.93
N CYS A 56 -1.95 7.79 -3.91
CA CYS A 56 -1.74 6.97 -2.72
C CYS A 56 -0.25 6.89 -2.36
N LEU A 57 0.64 6.71 -3.33
CA LEU A 57 2.08 6.69 -3.09
C LEU A 57 2.58 8.03 -2.55
N LEU A 58 2.15 9.15 -3.14
CA LEU A 58 2.52 10.49 -2.68
C LEU A 58 2.10 10.72 -1.23
N LYS A 59 0.86 10.37 -0.88
CA LYS A 59 0.36 10.47 0.51
C LYS A 59 1.06 9.49 1.45
N SER A 60 1.48 8.34 0.95
CA SER A 60 2.13 7.28 1.73
C SER A 60 3.58 7.60 2.14
N GLN A 61 4.25 8.45 1.37
CA GLN A 61 5.64 8.87 1.61
C GLN A 61 5.80 9.79 2.82
N GLY A 62 4.67 10.25 3.38
CA GLY A 62 4.61 11.19 4.48
C GLY A 62 5.14 12.57 4.07
N THR A 63 4.77 13.57 4.84
CA THR A 63 5.44 14.87 4.78
C THR A 63 6.91 14.71 5.18
N PRO A 64 7.82 15.60 4.73
CA PRO A 64 9.21 15.63 5.22
C PRO A 64 9.31 15.65 6.75
N GLU A 65 8.32 16.23 7.43
CA GLU A 65 8.19 16.26 8.88
C GLU A 65 7.98 14.88 9.50
N GLU A 66 7.12 14.05 8.90
CA GLU A 66 6.85 12.68 9.35
C GLU A 66 8.08 11.78 9.19
N ARG A 67 8.82 11.93 8.10
CA ARG A 67 10.14 11.25 7.96
C ARG A 67 11.11 11.66 9.06
N ARG A 68 11.22 12.97 9.34
CA ARG A 68 12.07 13.48 10.45
C ARG A 68 11.62 12.90 11.79
N ARG A 69 10.32 12.74 12.01
CA ARG A 69 9.76 12.09 13.22
C ARG A 69 10.11 10.60 13.29
N GLU A 70 9.98 9.85 12.20
CA GLU A 70 10.36 8.44 12.14
C GLU A 70 11.85 8.23 12.47
N VAL A 71 12.74 9.07 11.94
CA VAL A 71 14.17 9.03 12.25
C VAL A 71 14.41 9.26 13.76
N ARG A 72 13.78 10.29 14.34
CA ARG A 72 13.86 10.55 15.79
C ARG A 72 13.32 9.38 16.62
N ASN A 73 12.23 8.75 16.17
CA ASN A 73 11.64 7.60 16.86
C ASN A 73 12.55 6.37 16.78
N ARG A 74 13.21 6.11 15.65
CA ARG A 74 14.22 5.05 15.51
C ARG A 74 15.36 5.25 16.50
N TYR A 75 15.90 6.46 16.59
CA TYR A 75 16.97 6.77 17.54
C TYR A 75 16.54 6.51 18.98
N ARG A 76 15.38 7.04 19.40
CA ARG A 76 14.81 6.78 20.73
C ARG A 76 14.57 5.30 21.01
N SER A 77 14.13 4.53 20.02
CA SER A 77 13.91 3.09 20.16
C SER A 77 15.23 2.33 20.32
N GLN A 78 16.27 2.70 19.56
CA GLN A 78 17.61 2.14 19.70
C GLN A 78 18.21 2.44 21.07
N GLU A 79 18.06 3.67 21.59
CA GLU A 79 18.50 4.02 22.94
C GLU A 79 17.78 3.18 24.00
N ARG A 80 16.46 2.99 23.87
CA ARG A 80 15.71 2.12 24.79
C ARG A 80 16.17 0.67 24.74
N TYR A 81 16.48 0.14 23.55
CA TYR A 81 17.00 -1.20 23.40
C TYR A 81 18.39 -1.34 24.04
N LYS A 82 19.28 -0.38 23.76
CA LYS A 82 20.63 -0.30 24.32
C LYS A 82 20.66 -0.06 25.84
N ASN A 83 19.63 0.57 26.41
CA ASN A 83 19.53 0.76 27.85
C ASN A 83 18.89 -0.43 28.58
N ARG A 84 18.41 -1.45 27.84
CA ARG A 84 17.76 -2.65 28.39
C ARG A 84 18.69 -3.86 28.46
N TYR A 85 19.85 -3.78 27.81
CA TYR A 85 20.91 -4.79 27.74
C TYR A 85 22.24 -4.14 28.11
#